data_AF-A0A6N2MYJ6-F1
#
_entry.id   AF-A0A6N2MYJ6-F1
#
_cell.length_a   1.000
_cell.length_b   1.000
_cell.length_c   1.000
_cell.angle_alpha   90.00
_cell.angle_beta   90.00
_cell.angle_gamma   90.00
#
_symmetry.space_group_name_H-M   'P 1'
#
loop_
_entity.id
_entity.type
_entity.pdbx_description
1 polymer ?
#
loop_
_entity_poly.entity_id
_entity_poly.type
_entity_poly.pdbx_seq_one_letter_code
_entity_poly.pdbx_strand_id
1 'polypeptide(L)'
;MLGRCIGTHRVRQIKRSIRHGKITLLCLFMTVVVLRGTIGAGKFGTPEQDFNDLRDHLYAARKHGDPHRVLTESNQSNNNKNDEASNANDANSYATFDIKKILVDEGVDEKPDPNRPYSLGPKISDWNQQREKWLGANPSLGNFIKPNKPRVLLVTGSSPKPCENPVGDHYLLKSIKNKIDYCRLHGIEIFYNMALLDAEMAGFWAKLPLIRKLLLSHPEVEFLWWMDSDAMFTDMAFELHRLNFPDSPL
;
A
#
# COMPACT_ATOMS: atom_id res chain seq x y z
N MET A 1 9.11 -18.34 69.83
CA MET A 1 10.25 -19.27 70.04
C MET A 1 10.41 -20.19 68.82
N LEU A 2 11.13 -19.77 67.78
CA LEU A 2 11.48 -20.64 66.62
C LEU A 2 12.82 -20.19 66.00
N GLY A 3 13.80 -19.94 66.87
CA GLY A 3 15.12 -19.39 66.50
C GLY A 3 16.30 -20.32 66.82
N ARG A 4 16.08 -21.62 67.02
CA ARG A 4 17.14 -22.59 67.31
C ARG A 4 16.87 -23.88 66.56
N CYS A 5 17.46 -24.03 65.36
CA CYS A 5 17.90 -25.31 64.75
C CYS A 5 18.23 -25.22 63.24
N ILE A 6 18.34 -24.04 62.61
CA ILE A 6 18.67 -23.98 61.16
C ILE A 6 19.94 -23.15 60.96
N GLY A 7 21.03 -23.85 60.63
CA GLY A 7 22.35 -23.28 60.39
C GLY A 7 22.35 -22.16 59.34
N THR A 8 23.23 -21.19 59.56
CA THR A 8 23.41 -19.95 58.78
C THR A 8 23.58 -20.18 57.27
N HIS A 9 24.08 -21.35 56.86
CA HIS A 9 24.20 -21.77 55.47
C HIS A 9 22.84 -22.04 54.79
N ARG A 10 21.90 -22.67 55.50
CA ARG A 10 20.56 -22.97 54.95
C ARG A 10 19.72 -21.71 54.77
N VAL A 11 19.88 -20.71 55.62
CA VAL A 11 19.17 -19.42 55.52
C VAL A 11 19.55 -18.65 54.25
N ARG A 12 20.83 -18.70 53.82
CA ARG A 12 21.29 -18.08 52.56
C ARG A 12 20.78 -18.82 51.33
N GLN A 13 20.76 -20.16 51.35
CA GLN A 13 20.15 -20.97 50.28
C GLN A 13 18.64 -20.74 50.19
N ILE A 14 17.94 -20.67 51.33
CA ILE A 14 16.50 -20.36 51.38
C ILE A 14 16.22 -18.95 50.86
N LYS A 15 17.05 -17.94 51.20
CA LYS A 15 16.93 -16.59 50.61
C LYS A 15 17.12 -16.58 49.09
N ARG A 16 18.02 -17.38 48.52
CA ARG A 16 18.16 -17.52 47.06
C ARG A 16 16.96 -18.25 46.45
N SER A 17 16.51 -19.35 47.06
CA SER A 17 15.34 -20.11 46.59
C SER A 17 14.05 -19.28 46.65
N ILE A 18 13.89 -18.40 47.65
CA ILE A 18 12.77 -17.45 47.74
C ILE A 18 12.86 -16.37 46.65
N ARG A 19 14.06 -15.89 46.31
CA ARG A 19 14.22 -14.93 45.20
C ARG A 19 13.91 -15.57 43.85
N HIS A 20 14.40 -16.79 43.60
CA HIS A 20 14.07 -17.55 42.40
C HIS A 20 12.57 -17.89 42.35
N GLY A 21 11.97 -18.31 43.47
CA GLY A 21 10.53 -18.54 43.57
C GLY A 21 9.69 -17.29 43.32
N LYS A 22 10.12 -16.12 43.82
CA LYS A 22 9.48 -14.83 43.51
C LYS A 22 9.55 -14.49 42.02
N ILE A 23 10.70 -14.73 41.37
CA ILE A 23 10.87 -14.50 39.92
C ILE A 23 10.00 -15.46 39.12
N THR A 24 9.94 -16.75 39.48
CA THR A 24 9.09 -17.73 38.80
C THR A 24 7.61 -17.40 38.96
N LEU A 25 7.19 -16.91 40.13
CA LEU A 25 5.80 -16.49 40.38
C LEU A 25 5.46 -15.20 39.61
N LEU A 26 6.39 -14.26 39.52
CA LEU A 26 6.24 -13.04 38.72
C LEU A 26 6.20 -13.37 37.23
N CYS A 27 7.02 -14.31 36.76
CA CYS A 27 7.02 -14.82 35.38
C CYS A 27 5.69 -15.52 35.05
N LEU A 28 5.20 -16.41 35.93
CA LEU A 28 3.89 -17.05 35.79
C LEU A 28 2.74 -16.05 35.83
N PHE A 29 2.82 -15.01 36.67
CA PHE A 29 1.81 -13.95 36.68
C PHE A 29 1.85 -13.12 35.39
N MET A 30 3.05 -12.78 34.89
CA MET A 30 3.23 -12.05 33.63
C MET A 30 2.72 -12.89 32.44
N THR A 31 2.98 -14.21 32.41
CA THR A 31 2.41 -15.08 31.37
C THR A 31 0.90 -15.21 31.48
N VAL A 32 0.31 -15.30 32.68
CA VAL A 32 -1.15 -15.29 32.86
C VAL A 32 -1.75 -13.94 32.48
N VAL A 33 -1.08 -12.81 32.76
CA VAL A 33 -1.52 -11.46 32.34
C VAL A 33 -1.40 -11.30 30.82
N VAL A 34 -0.36 -11.83 30.19
CA VAL A 34 -0.22 -11.85 28.72
C VAL A 34 -1.28 -12.76 28.11
N LEU A 35 -1.49 -13.98 28.64
CA LEU A 35 -2.54 -14.91 28.20
C LEU A 35 -3.95 -14.36 28.44
N ARG A 36 -4.20 -13.65 29.54
CA ARG A 36 -5.45 -12.93 29.80
C ARG A 36 -5.57 -11.65 28.96
N GLY A 37 -4.47 -11.02 28.58
CA GLY A 37 -4.44 -9.88 27.66
C GLY A 37 -4.65 -10.30 26.21
N THR A 38 -4.24 -11.51 25.84
CA THR A 38 -4.47 -12.10 24.51
C THR A 38 -5.81 -12.83 24.40
N ILE A 39 -6.46 -13.20 25.52
CA ILE A 39 -7.76 -13.92 25.53
C ILE A 39 -8.89 -13.08 26.16
N GLY A 40 -8.59 -11.91 26.71
CA GLY A 40 -9.52 -11.08 27.49
C GLY A 40 -9.43 -9.60 27.17
N ALA A 41 -9.34 -9.26 25.89
CA ALA A 41 -9.68 -7.93 25.38
C ALA A 41 -10.90 -8.08 24.46
N GLY A 42 -12.09 -8.05 25.05
CA GLY A 42 -13.37 -7.97 24.33
C GLY A 42 -13.59 -6.61 23.62
N LYS A 43 -12.51 -6.06 23.03
CA LYS A 43 -12.49 -4.87 22.18
C LYS A 43 -11.11 -4.65 21.50
N PHE A 44 -10.36 -5.72 21.24
CA PHE A 44 -9.22 -5.69 20.32
C PHE A 44 -9.59 -6.51 19.10
N GLY A 45 -9.55 -5.86 17.94
CA GLY A 45 -10.10 -6.31 16.68
C GLY A 45 -9.81 -7.76 16.38
N THR A 46 -10.88 -8.54 16.22
CA THR A 46 -10.78 -9.66 15.29
C THR A 46 -10.45 -9.03 13.93
N PRO A 47 -9.46 -9.55 13.16
CA PRO A 47 -9.16 -9.02 11.84
C PRO A 47 -10.43 -8.90 11.02
N GLU A 48 -11.36 -9.87 11.14
CA GLU A 48 -12.67 -9.85 10.48
C GLU A 48 -13.58 -8.69 10.88
N GLN A 49 -13.65 -8.29 12.16
CA GLN A 49 -14.44 -7.11 12.53
C GLN A 49 -13.77 -5.82 12.09
N ASP A 50 -12.44 -5.70 12.16
CA ASP A 50 -11.75 -4.54 11.60
C ASP A 50 -11.90 -4.50 10.07
N PHE A 51 -11.91 -5.65 9.37
CA PHE A 51 -12.20 -5.74 7.94
C PHE A 51 -13.65 -5.35 7.64
N ASN A 52 -14.62 -5.76 8.46
CA ASN A 52 -16.02 -5.42 8.28
C ASN A 52 -16.28 -3.93 8.61
N ASP A 53 -15.65 -3.38 9.64
CA ASP A 53 -15.71 -1.94 9.95
C ASP A 53 -14.99 -1.12 8.88
N LEU A 54 -13.82 -1.55 8.37
CA LEU A 54 -13.16 -0.94 7.20
C LEU A 54 -14.05 -1.01 5.97
N ARG A 55 -14.70 -2.15 5.74
CA ARG A 55 -15.61 -2.39 4.63
C ARG A 55 -16.80 -1.44 4.72
N ASP A 56 -17.45 -1.34 5.87
CA ASP A 56 -18.58 -0.44 6.11
C ASP A 56 -18.16 1.04 6.03
N HIS A 57 -16.97 1.41 6.51
CA HIS A 57 -16.40 2.75 6.33
C HIS A 57 -15.99 3.06 4.89
N LEU A 58 -15.60 2.06 4.09
CA LEU A 58 -15.30 2.23 2.65
C LEU A 58 -16.60 2.38 1.84
N TYR A 59 -17.62 1.57 2.13
CA TYR A 59 -18.96 1.70 1.53
C TYR A 59 -19.65 3.02 1.93
N ALA A 60 -19.54 3.45 3.19
CA ALA A 60 -20.09 4.72 3.65
C ALA A 60 -19.32 5.92 3.06
N ALA A 61 -17.99 5.85 2.94
CA ALA A 61 -17.19 6.92 2.35
C ALA A 61 -17.43 7.07 0.84
N ARG A 62 -17.76 6.00 0.10
CA ARG A 62 -18.21 6.12 -1.30
C ARG A 62 -19.53 6.89 -1.44
N LYS A 63 -20.36 6.92 -0.39
CA LYS A 63 -21.67 7.61 -0.42
C LYS A 63 -21.59 9.12 -0.14
N HIS A 64 -20.52 9.58 0.51
CA HIS A 64 -20.26 10.99 0.81
C HIS A 64 -18.96 11.45 0.14
N GLY A 65 -18.98 11.50 -1.20
CA GLY A 65 -17.94 12.16 -1.98
C GLY A 65 -18.19 13.66 -2.06
N ASP A 66 -17.76 14.42 -1.05
CA ASP A 66 -17.57 15.88 -1.18
C ASP A 66 -16.06 16.18 -1.33
N PRO A 67 -15.60 16.59 -2.53
CA PRO A 67 -14.21 16.97 -2.74
C PRO A 67 -14.03 18.48 -2.56
N HIS A 68 -13.77 18.96 -1.35
CA HIS A 68 -13.18 20.29 -1.17
C HIS A 68 -11.65 20.20 -1.23
N ARG A 69 -11.12 20.05 -2.44
CA ARG A 69 -9.71 20.33 -2.75
C ARG A 69 -9.62 21.73 -3.36
N VAL A 70 -9.48 22.74 -2.51
CA VAL A 70 -9.06 24.08 -2.94
C VAL A 70 -7.59 24.23 -2.58
N LEU A 71 -6.72 24.10 -3.59
CA LEU A 71 -5.35 24.59 -3.50
C LEU A 71 -5.41 26.10 -3.75
N THR A 72 -5.44 26.90 -2.69
CA THR A 72 -5.41 28.35 -2.81
C THR A 72 -3.98 28.79 -3.11
N GLU A 73 -3.71 29.16 -4.36
CA GLU A 73 -2.55 30.01 -4.69
C GLU A 73 -2.79 31.42 -4.15
N SER A 74 -1.82 31.95 -3.42
CA SER A 74 -1.88 33.32 -2.90
C SER A 74 -1.34 34.30 -3.94
N ASN A 75 -2.22 34.85 -4.77
CA ASN A 75 -1.87 35.98 -5.63
C ASN A 75 -2.40 37.29 -5.03
N GLN A 76 -1.47 38.23 -4.92
CA GLN A 76 -1.59 39.56 -4.33
C GLN A 76 -2.81 40.34 -4.83
N SER A 77 -3.46 41.02 -3.88
CA SER A 77 -4.41 42.09 -4.14
C SER A 77 -3.83 43.13 -5.09
N ASN A 78 -4.49 43.33 -6.23
CA ASN A 78 -4.57 44.64 -6.87
C ASN A 78 -6.01 44.85 -7.34
N ASN A 79 -6.65 45.86 -6.76
CA ASN A 79 -8.05 46.20 -6.97
C ASN A 79 -8.30 46.77 -8.37
N ASN A 80 -9.39 46.29 -8.97
CA ASN A 80 -10.00 46.70 -10.23
C ASN A 80 -10.42 48.17 -10.26
N LYS A 81 -10.59 48.70 -11.49
CA LYS A 81 -11.87 49.31 -11.89
C LYS A 81 -12.06 49.45 -13.41
N ASN A 82 -13.31 49.16 -13.81
CA ASN A 82 -14.05 49.56 -15.02
C ASN A 82 -13.65 48.85 -16.32
N ASP A 83 -14.52 48.52 -17.28
CA ASP A 83 -15.98 48.44 -17.43
C ASP A 83 -16.19 47.77 -18.82
N GLU A 84 -17.44 47.45 -19.13
CA GLU A 84 -18.01 47.25 -20.47
C GLU A 84 -18.17 45.83 -21.04
N ALA A 85 -19.35 45.71 -21.66
CA ALA A 85 -20.03 44.51 -22.08
C ALA A 85 -19.66 44.07 -23.50
N SER A 86 -19.67 42.76 -23.73
CA SER A 86 -19.90 42.20 -25.06
C SER A 86 -20.54 40.81 -24.95
N ASN A 87 -21.77 40.71 -25.44
CA ASN A 87 -22.43 39.45 -25.77
C ASN A 87 -21.65 38.74 -26.88
N ALA A 88 -21.16 37.54 -26.60
CA ALA A 88 -20.75 36.58 -27.62
C ALA A 88 -21.11 35.17 -27.14
N ASN A 89 -21.83 34.45 -27.99
CA ASN A 89 -22.29 33.08 -27.82
C ASN A 89 -21.11 32.11 -27.70
N ASP A 90 -20.69 31.76 -26.48
CA ASP A 90 -19.70 30.70 -26.28
C ASP A 90 -20.32 29.52 -25.53
N ALA A 91 -20.58 28.45 -26.27
CA ALA A 91 -21.23 27.23 -25.81
C ALA A 91 -20.28 26.32 -24.99
N ASN A 92 -19.31 26.90 -24.27
CA ASN A 92 -18.33 26.16 -23.46
C ASN A 92 -18.18 26.77 -22.06
N SER A 93 -19.31 27.08 -21.41
CA SER A 93 -19.31 27.45 -19.99
C SER A 93 -18.93 26.25 -19.14
N TYR A 94 -17.73 26.27 -18.58
CA TYR A 94 -17.25 25.33 -17.56
C TYR A 94 -18.09 25.34 -16.27
N ALA A 95 -19.10 26.21 -16.17
CA ALA A 95 -20.02 26.24 -15.03
C ALA A 95 -21.05 25.11 -15.03
N THR A 96 -21.20 24.34 -16.13
CA THR A 96 -22.22 23.28 -16.25
C THR A 96 -21.62 21.87 -16.33
N PHE A 97 -20.39 21.67 -15.86
CA PHE A 97 -19.83 20.32 -15.72
C PHE A 97 -20.52 19.60 -14.56
N ASP A 98 -21.51 18.77 -14.89
CA ASP A 98 -22.20 17.94 -13.91
C ASP A 98 -21.33 16.74 -13.52
N ILE A 99 -20.58 16.90 -12.43
CA ILE A 99 -19.66 15.90 -11.86
C ILE A 99 -20.39 14.58 -11.58
N LYS A 100 -21.71 14.60 -11.34
CA LYS A 100 -22.53 13.39 -11.14
C LYS A 100 -22.57 12.47 -12.35
N LYS A 101 -22.33 13.00 -13.56
CA LYS A 101 -22.33 12.21 -14.80
C LYS A 101 -21.04 11.39 -14.98
N ILE A 102 -19.96 11.76 -14.28
CA ILE A 102 -18.69 11.01 -14.23
C ILE A 102 -18.69 9.95 -13.12
N LEU A 103 -19.45 10.21 -12.04
CA LEU A 103 -19.60 9.32 -10.89
C LEU A 103 -20.68 8.22 -11.09
N VAL A 104 -21.12 7.99 -12.32
CA VAL A 104 -21.91 6.80 -12.63
C VAL A 104 -20.95 5.62 -12.54
N ASP A 105 -20.86 5.09 -11.32
CA ASP A 105 -20.20 3.83 -10.96
C ASP A 105 -20.70 2.75 -11.93
N GLU A 106 -19.88 2.41 -12.93
CA GLU A 106 -20.18 1.29 -13.81
C GLU A 106 -20.04 0.00 -13.00
N GLY A 107 -21.16 -0.43 -12.43
CA GLY A 107 -21.33 -1.77 -11.88
C GLY A 107 -21.76 -1.75 -10.42
N VAL A 108 -22.85 -2.45 -10.14
CA VAL A 108 -23.10 -2.97 -8.80
C VAL A 108 -21.94 -3.93 -8.51
N ASP A 109 -21.05 -3.58 -7.59
CA ASP A 109 -20.06 -4.53 -7.05
C ASP A 109 -20.83 -5.77 -6.57
N GLU A 110 -20.82 -6.84 -7.36
CA GLU A 110 -21.48 -8.10 -7.02
C GLU A 110 -20.90 -8.57 -5.69
N LYS A 111 -21.77 -8.72 -4.68
CA LYS A 111 -21.34 -9.24 -3.39
C LYS A 111 -20.75 -10.64 -3.62
N PRO A 112 -19.48 -10.90 -3.25
CA PRO A 112 -18.85 -12.18 -3.49
C PRO A 112 -19.65 -13.31 -2.83
N ASP A 113 -19.81 -14.42 -3.53
CA ASP A 113 -20.39 -15.64 -2.95
C ASP A 113 -19.42 -16.18 -1.88
N PRO A 114 -19.83 -16.24 -0.60
CA PRO A 114 -18.96 -16.68 0.49
C PRO A 114 -18.46 -18.13 0.35
N ASN A 115 -19.06 -18.94 -0.52
CA ASN A 115 -18.65 -20.34 -0.74
C ASN A 115 -17.62 -20.52 -1.86
N ARG A 116 -17.29 -19.47 -2.62
CA ARG A 116 -16.33 -19.58 -3.72
C ARG A 116 -14.92 -19.23 -3.23
N PRO A 117 -13.89 -20.05 -3.51
CA PRO A 117 -12.52 -19.67 -3.20
C PRO A 117 -12.09 -18.47 -4.04
N TYR A 118 -11.40 -17.53 -3.41
CA TYR A 118 -10.85 -16.34 -4.07
C TYR A 118 -9.92 -16.71 -5.24
N SER A 119 -9.99 -15.93 -6.32
CA SER A 119 -9.10 -16.08 -7.47
C SER A 119 -8.75 -14.72 -8.07
N LEU A 120 -7.45 -14.48 -8.28
CA LEU A 120 -6.93 -13.27 -8.95
C LEU A 120 -7.34 -13.15 -10.43
N GLY A 121 -8.01 -14.16 -10.98
CA GLY A 121 -8.50 -14.19 -12.36
C GLY A 121 -8.38 -15.58 -13.00
N PRO A 122 -8.78 -15.73 -14.27
CA PRO A 122 -8.71 -17.01 -14.99
C PRO A 122 -7.29 -17.59 -14.99
N LYS A 123 -7.14 -18.92 -14.87
CA LYS A 123 -5.82 -19.56 -14.89
C LYS A 123 -5.20 -19.43 -16.29
N ILE A 124 -4.00 -18.85 -16.38
CA ILE A 124 -3.21 -18.73 -17.60
C ILE A 124 -2.06 -19.72 -17.50
N SER A 125 -1.87 -20.59 -18.50
CA SER A 125 -0.83 -21.65 -18.47
C SER A 125 0.25 -21.45 -19.52
N ASP A 126 0.02 -20.60 -20.51
CA ASP A 126 0.82 -20.40 -21.72
C ASP A 126 1.38 -18.96 -21.84
N TRP A 127 1.47 -18.23 -20.73
CA TRP A 127 1.91 -16.83 -20.69
C TRP A 127 3.25 -16.60 -21.39
N ASN A 128 4.25 -17.46 -21.15
CA ASN A 128 5.57 -17.31 -21.76
C ASN A 128 5.52 -17.37 -23.30
N GLN A 129 4.68 -18.26 -23.86
CA GLN A 129 4.51 -18.38 -25.31
C GLN A 129 3.75 -17.18 -25.88
N GLN A 130 2.74 -16.68 -25.16
CA GLN A 130 2.01 -15.48 -25.56
C GLN A 130 2.93 -14.26 -25.59
N ARG A 131 3.75 -14.09 -24.54
CA ARG A 131 4.72 -13.00 -24.42
C ARG A 131 5.77 -13.05 -25.51
N GLU A 132 6.35 -14.22 -25.79
CA GLU A 132 7.34 -14.39 -26.85
C GLU A 132 6.77 -14.03 -28.24
N LYS A 133 5.55 -14.51 -28.54
CA LYS A 133 4.84 -14.14 -29.77
C LYS A 133 4.58 -12.63 -29.86
N TRP A 134 4.18 -12.01 -28.74
CA TRP A 134 3.94 -10.57 -28.70
C TRP A 134 5.22 -9.76 -28.92
N LEU A 135 6.34 -10.16 -28.29
CA LEU A 135 7.65 -9.52 -28.48
C LEU A 135 8.15 -9.66 -29.93
N GLY A 136 7.92 -10.82 -30.55
CA GLY A 136 8.24 -11.04 -31.97
C GLY A 136 7.41 -10.17 -32.92
N ALA A 137 6.14 -9.89 -32.57
CA ALA A 137 5.27 -9.01 -33.35
C ALA A 137 5.54 -7.51 -33.11
N ASN A 138 6.12 -7.14 -31.96
CA ASN A 138 6.34 -5.74 -31.53
C ASN A 138 7.82 -5.42 -31.28
N PRO A 139 8.68 -5.42 -32.32
CA PRO A 139 10.12 -5.23 -32.15
C PRO A 139 10.52 -3.83 -31.64
N SER A 140 9.65 -2.83 -31.77
CA SER A 140 9.86 -1.49 -31.21
C SER A 140 9.80 -1.45 -29.67
N LEU A 141 9.11 -2.42 -29.05
CA LEU A 141 8.91 -2.53 -27.60
C LEU A 141 9.65 -3.75 -27.08
N GLY A 142 10.97 -3.74 -27.25
CA GLY A 142 11.86 -4.75 -26.69
C GLY A 142 11.83 -4.76 -25.16
N ASN A 143 11.95 -5.96 -24.59
CA ASN A 143 12.07 -6.21 -23.15
C ASN A 143 13.43 -5.82 -22.56
N PHE A 144 14.41 -5.52 -23.41
CA PHE A 144 15.70 -4.98 -23.02
C PHE A 144 15.93 -3.61 -23.68
N ILE A 145 16.32 -2.62 -22.88
CA ILE A 145 16.62 -1.26 -23.37
C ILE A 145 18.04 -1.21 -23.95
N LYS A 146 18.98 -1.92 -23.31
CA LYS A 146 20.39 -2.03 -23.73
C LYS A 146 20.87 -3.47 -23.49
N PRO A 147 22.02 -3.90 -24.06
CA PRO A 147 22.64 -5.16 -23.68
C PRO A 147 22.77 -5.24 -22.16
N ASN A 148 22.22 -6.30 -21.55
CA ASN A 148 22.16 -6.53 -20.09
C ASN A 148 21.34 -5.54 -19.25
N LYS A 149 20.56 -4.64 -19.85
CA LYS A 149 19.65 -3.73 -19.14
C LYS A 149 18.18 -4.08 -19.43
N PRO A 150 17.53 -4.87 -18.57
CA PRO A 150 16.13 -5.22 -18.73
C PRO A 150 15.25 -3.97 -18.57
N ARG A 151 14.07 -3.98 -19.19
CA ARG A 151 13.04 -2.97 -18.95
C ARG A 151 12.39 -3.24 -17.59
N VAL A 152 12.50 -2.27 -16.69
CA VAL A 152 11.97 -2.36 -15.33
C VAL A 152 10.81 -1.39 -15.18
N LEU A 153 9.71 -1.87 -14.58
CA LEU A 153 8.60 -1.04 -14.13
C LEU A 153 8.58 -1.01 -12.61
N LEU A 154 8.90 0.14 -12.02
CA LEU A 154 8.76 0.35 -10.58
C LEU A 154 7.30 0.64 -10.25
N VAL A 155 6.73 -0.18 -9.37
CA VAL A 155 5.33 -0.07 -8.96
C VAL A 155 5.29 0.27 -7.48
N THR A 156 4.57 1.34 -7.17
CA THR A 156 4.29 1.77 -5.80
C THR A 156 2.84 2.23 -5.72
N GLY A 157 2.33 2.48 -4.52
CA GLY A 157 0.97 2.98 -4.37
C GLY A 157 0.63 3.34 -2.94
N SER A 158 -0.48 4.04 -2.79
CA SER A 158 -1.07 4.40 -1.51
C SER A 158 -2.58 4.22 -1.57
N SER A 159 -3.24 4.31 -0.41
CA SER A 159 -4.69 4.42 -0.36
C SER A 159 -5.18 5.62 -1.19
N PRO A 160 -6.36 5.53 -1.86
CA PRO A 160 -7.01 6.67 -2.49
C PRO A 160 -7.49 7.72 -1.50
N LYS A 161 -7.75 7.30 -0.25
CA LYS A 161 -8.22 8.19 0.81
C LYS A 161 -7.04 8.96 1.42
N PRO A 162 -7.26 10.21 1.87
CA PRO A 162 -6.27 10.92 2.68
C PRO A 162 -5.84 10.09 3.88
N CYS A 163 -4.59 10.28 4.29
CA CYS A 163 -4.09 9.65 5.50
C CYS A 163 -4.84 10.14 6.74
N GLU A 164 -5.09 9.25 7.71
CA GLU A 164 -5.71 9.62 8.99
C GLU A 164 -4.92 10.72 9.70
N ASN A 165 -3.59 10.63 9.63
CA ASN A 165 -2.70 11.71 10.00
C ASN A 165 -2.39 12.58 8.76
N PRO A 166 -2.78 13.88 8.75
CA PRO A 166 -2.54 14.77 7.61
C PRO A 166 -1.07 14.91 7.21
N VAL A 167 -0.14 14.71 8.16
CA VAL A 167 1.31 14.74 7.86
C VAL A 167 1.73 13.52 7.02
N GLY A 168 0.97 12.43 7.05
CA GLY A 168 1.22 11.22 6.27
C GLY A 168 1.27 11.49 4.77
N ASP A 169 0.34 12.30 4.25
CA ASP A 169 0.30 12.64 2.81
C ASP A 169 1.54 13.42 2.37
N HIS A 170 2.12 14.24 3.26
CA HIS A 170 3.40 14.92 2.99
C HIS A 170 4.58 13.94 2.89
N TYR A 171 4.59 12.88 3.71
CA TYR A 171 5.60 11.83 3.60
C TYR A 171 5.41 10.98 2.35
N LEU A 172 4.18 10.67 1.96
CA LEU A 172 3.88 10.01 0.68
C LEU A 172 4.39 10.83 -0.50
N LEU A 173 4.18 12.14 -0.48
CA LEU A 173 4.68 13.07 -1.51
C LEU A 173 6.22 13.09 -1.57
N LYS A 174 6.90 13.12 -0.42
CA LYS A 174 8.37 13.06 -0.36
C LYS A 174 8.90 11.71 -0.87
N SER A 175 8.24 10.63 -0.51
CA SER A 175 8.58 9.28 -0.94
C SER A 175 8.46 9.12 -2.46
N ILE A 176 7.35 9.56 -3.06
CA ILE A 176 7.20 9.47 -4.52
C ILE A 176 8.19 10.39 -5.25
N LYS A 177 8.48 11.59 -4.72
CA LYS A 177 9.54 12.44 -5.27
C LYS A 177 10.89 11.72 -5.31
N ASN A 178 11.28 11.08 -4.21
CA ASN A 178 12.52 10.32 -4.12
C ASN A 178 12.58 9.19 -5.18
N LYS A 179 11.48 8.43 -5.33
CA LYS A 179 11.37 7.36 -6.34
C LYS A 179 11.44 7.91 -7.76
N ILE A 180 10.75 9.03 -8.06
CA ILE A 180 10.80 9.69 -9.37
C ILE A 180 12.24 10.13 -9.70
N ASP A 181 12.94 10.75 -8.74
CA ASP A 181 14.30 11.21 -8.95
C ASP A 181 15.25 10.03 -9.25
N TYR A 182 15.10 8.89 -8.55
CA TYR A 182 15.87 7.67 -8.81
C TYR A 182 15.52 7.08 -10.20
N CYS A 183 14.23 6.90 -10.48
CA CYS A 183 13.75 6.33 -11.74
C CYS A 183 14.21 7.15 -12.96
N ARG A 184 14.21 8.48 -12.85
CA ARG A 184 14.70 9.37 -13.90
C ARG A 184 16.20 9.18 -14.17
N LEU A 185 17.02 9.03 -13.14
CA LEU A 185 18.46 8.81 -13.29
C LEU A 185 18.79 7.46 -13.92
N HIS A 186 18.03 6.42 -13.54
CA HIS A 186 18.28 5.04 -13.96
C HIS A 186 17.51 4.62 -15.22
N GLY A 187 16.61 5.47 -15.74
CA GLY A 187 15.78 5.16 -16.91
C GLY A 187 14.77 4.04 -16.63
N ILE A 188 14.15 4.08 -15.45
CA ILE A 188 13.13 3.13 -14.99
C ILE A 188 11.76 3.81 -15.12
N GLU A 189 10.77 3.07 -15.59
CA GLU A 189 9.38 3.57 -15.65
C GLU A 189 8.72 3.42 -14.28
N ILE A 190 7.83 4.33 -13.91
CA ILE A 190 7.15 4.31 -12.61
C ILE A 190 5.63 4.28 -12.77
N PHE A 191 4.97 3.40 -12.02
CA PHE A 191 3.53 3.34 -11.89
C PHE A 191 3.13 3.59 -10.44
N TYR A 192 2.26 4.58 -10.21
CA TYR A 192 1.74 4.93 -8.89
C TYR A 192 0.26 4.55 -8.82
N ASN A 193 -0.08 3.50 -8.07
CA ASN A 193 -1.46 3.08 -7.90
C ASN A 193 -2.15 3.83 -6.75
N MET A 194 -3.35 4.35 -7.03
CA MET A 194 -4.28 4.85 -6.01
C MET A 194 -5.63 4.12 -6.05
N ALA A 195 -5.81 3.14 -6.92
CA ALA A 195 -7.07 2.42 -7.09
C ALA A 195 -7.09 1.13 -6.27
N LEU A 196 -8.23 0.83 -5.64
CA LEU A 196 -8.52 -0.49 -5.10
C LEU A 196 -9.16 -1.33 -6.22
N LEU A 197 -8.38 -2.24 -6.81
CA LEU A 197 -8.82 -3.07 -7.94
C LEU A 197 -9.74 -4.23 -7.52
N ASP A 198 -9.60 -4.68 -6.28
CA ASP A 198 -10.37 -5.79 -5.72
C ASP A 198 -10.70 -5.48 -4.26
N ALA A 199 -11.99 -5.51 -3.93
CA ALA A 199 -12.47 -5.21 -2.58
C ALA A 199 -12.10 -6.30 -1.57
N GLU A 200 -11.89 -7.55 -2.00
CA GLU A 200 -11.47 -8.65 -1.13
C GLU A 200 -10.00 -8.53 -0.75
N MET A 201 -9.17 -7.96 -1.63
CA MET A 201 -7.73 -7.79 -1.43
C MET A 201 -7.38 -6.37 -1.00
N ALA A 202 -8.00 -5.89 0.08
CA ALA A 202 -7.72 -4.57 0.64
C ALA A 202 -6.36 -4.49 1.37
N GLY A 203 -5.90 -3.27 1.62
CA GLY A 203 -4.67 -3.00 2.38
C GLY A 203 -3.41 -3.54 1.69
N PHE A 204 -2.56 -4.24 2.44
CA PHE A 204 -1.28 -4.76 1.95
C PHE A 204 -1.41 -5.79 0.80
N TRP A 205 -2.59 -6.40 0.66
CA TRP A 205 -2.87 -7.40 -0.37
C TRP A 205 -3.27 -6.80 -1.72
N ALA A 206 -3.60 -5.51 -1.77
CA ALA A 206 -4.01 -4.80 -2.98
C ALA A 206 -2.95 -4.83 -4.10
N LYS A 207 -1.70 -5.09 -3.73
CA LYS A 207 -0.59 -5.26 -4.68
C LYS A 207 -0.72 -6.49 -5.54
N LEU A 208 -1.36 -7.58 -5.09
CA LEU A 208 -1.42 -8.82 -5.87
C LEU A 208 -2.27 -8.69 -7.14
N PRO A 209 -3.53 -8.19 -7.07
CA PRO A 209 -4.31 -7.92 -8.28
C PRO A 209 -3.60 -6.93 -9.21
N LEU A 210 -2.97 -5.90 -8.65
CA LEU A 210 -2.27 -4.87 -9.40
C LEU A 210 -1.06 -5.43 -10.16
N ILE A 211 -0.18 -6.17 -9.49
CA ILE A 211 1.00 -6.79 -10.09
C ILE A 211 0.58 -7.71 -11.22
N ARG A 212 -0.43 -8.57 -10.99
CA ARG A 212 -0.96 -9.45 -12.03
C ARG A 212 -1.49 -8.66 -13.23
N LYS A 213 -2.27 -7.61 -12.99
CA LYS A 213 -2.84 -6.78 -14.07
C LYS A 213 -1.74 -6.08 -14.87
N LEU A 214 -0.73 -5.52 -14.21
CA LEU A 214 0.38 -4.84 -14.86
C LEU A 214 1.24 -5.81 -15.68
N LEU A 215 1.58 -6.99 -15.15
CA LEU A 215 2.34 -8.00 -15.90
C LEU A 215 1.61 -8.44 -17.17
N LEU A 216 0.30 -8.64 -17.08
CA LEU A 216 -0.51 -9.04 -18.24
C LEU A 216 -0.71 -7.90 -19.25
N SER A 217 -0.71 -6.65 -18.80
CA SER A 217 -0.94 -5.48 -19.67
C SER A 217 0.35 -4.96 -20.32
N HIS A 218 1.51 -5.24 -19.72
CA HIS A 218 2.83 -4.80 -20.16
C HIS A 218 3.78 -5.98 -20.43
N PRO A 219 3.54 -6.77 -21.51
CA PRO A 219 4.42 -7.89 -21.88
C PRO A 219 5.87 -7.45 -22.21
N GLU A 220 6.09 -6.19 -22.57
CA GLU A 220 7.39 -5.58 -22.80
C GLU A 220 8.22 -5.39 -21.51
N VAL A 221 7.59 -5.40 -20.34
CA VAL A 221 8.32 -5.29 -19.07
C VAL A 221 8.97 -6.64 -18.76
N GLU A 222 10.25 -6.62 -18.41
CA GLU A 222 10.98 -7.82 -18.00
C GLU A 222 10.93 -8.02 -16.49
N PHE A 223 11.10 -6.94 -15.72
CA PHE A 223 10.99 -6.96 -14.26
C PHE A 223 10.00 -5.93 -13.76
N LEU A 224 9.10 -6.39 -12.89
CA LEU A 224 8.25 -5.52 -12.09
C LEU A 224 8.87 -5.37 -10.71
N TRP A 225 9.24 -4.15 -10.34
CA TRP A 225 9.83 -3.83 -9.04
C TRP A 225 8.79 -3.20 -8.13
N TRP A 226 8.17 -4.01 -7.26
CA TRP A 226 7.30 -3.48 -6.22
C TRP A 226 8.13 -2.78 -5.13
N MET A 227 7.77 -1.54 -4.80
CA MET A 227 8.39 -0.78 -3.72
C MET A 227 7.31 -0.09 -2.89
N ASP A 228 7.27 -0.39 -1.59
CA ASP A 228 6.29 0.19 -0.67
C ASP A 228 6.42 1.73 -0.58
N SER A 229 5.33 2.39 -0.19
CA SER A 229 5.28 3.85 -0.11
C SER A 229 6.18 4.41 1.00
N ASP A 230 6.53 3.63 2.02
CA ASP A 230 7.42 4.00 3.11
C ASP A 230 8.90 3.62 2.87
N ALA A 231 9.20 2.88 1.80
CA ALA A 231 10.57 2.62 1.36
C ALA A 231 11.13 3.79 0.55
N MET A 232 12.38 4.18 0.76
CA MET A 232 13.05 5.27 0.03
C MET A 232 14.44 4.85 -0.44
N PHE A 233 14.84 5.35 -1.62
CA PHE A 233 16.20 5.25 -2.11
C PHE A 233 17.10 6.21 -1.34
N THR A 234 18.16 5.68 -0.75
CA THR A 234 19.19 6.45 -0.06
C THR A 234 20.49 6.54 -0.86
N ASP A 235 20.76 5.52 -1.68
CA ASP A 235 21.83 5.52 -2.67
C ASP A 235 21.24 5.75 -4.07
N MET A 236 21.50 6.93 -4.64
CA MET A 236 21.01 7.31 -5.96
C MET A 236 21.95 6.86 -7.09
N ALA A 237 23.18 6.45 -6.78
CA ALA A 237 24.18 6.02 -7.76
C ALA A 237 24.14 4.51 -8.01
N PHE A 238 23.65 3.73 -7.04
CA PHE A 238 23.53 2.28 -7.18
C PHE A 238 22.55 1.88 -8.28
N GLU A 239 23.02 1.09 -9.26
CA GLU A 239 22.22 0.49 -10.32
C GLU A 239 22.12 -1.03 -10.13
N LEU A 240 20.91 -1.57 -10.29
CA LEU A 240 20.65 -2.99 -10.14
C LEU A 240 21.03 -3.73 -11.43
N HIS A 241 22.22 -4.35 -11.45
CA HIS A 241 22.72 -5.08 -12.62
C HIS A 241 22.15 -6.51 -12.71
N ARG A 242 21.61 -6.87 -13.88
CA ARG A 242 21.07 -8.22 -14.20
C ARG A 242 22.08 -9.36 -14.01
N LEU A 243 23.38 -9.08 -14.14
CA LEU A 243 24.45 -10.08 -13.99
C LEU A 243 24.41 -10.81 -12.64
N ASN A 244 23.75 -10.25 -11.63
CA ASN A 244 23.66 -10.85 -10.30
C ASN A 244 22.51 -11.86 -10.15
N PHE A 245 21.62 -12.01 -11.14
CA PHE A 245 20.46 -12.92 -11.10
C PHE A 245 20.26 -13.72 -12.41
N PRO A 246 21.26 -14.50 -12.88
CA PRO A 246 21.15 -15.22 -14.15
C PRO A 246 20.17 -16.42 -14.10
N ASP A 247 20.02 -17.07 -12.94
CA ASP A 247 19.31 -18.35 -12.79
C ASP A 247 18.09 -18.27 -11.85
N SER A 248 17.59 -17.05 -11.57
CA SER A 248 16.42 -16.87 -10.71
C SER A 248 15.14 -16.92 -11.55
N PRO A 249 14.37 -18.03 -11.53
CA PRO A 249 12.97 -17.92 -11.92
C PRO A 249 12.28 -17.10 -10.84
N LEU A 250 11.67 -15.98 -11.23
CA LEU A 250 10.59 -15.39 -10.43
C LEU A 250 9.28 -16.04 -10.87
#